data_AF-A0A926A249-F1
#
_entry.id   AF-A0A926A249-F1
#
_cell.length_a   1.000
_cell.length_b   1.000
_cell.length_c   1.000
_cell.angle_alpha   90.00
_cell.angle_beta   90.00
_cell.angle_gamma   90.00
#
_symmetry.space_group_name_H-M   'P 1'
#
loop_
_entity.id
_entity.type
_entity.pdbx_description
1 polymer ?
#
loop_
_entity_poly.entity_id
_entity_poly.type
_entity_poly.pdbx_seq_one_letter_code
_entity_poly.pdbx_strand_id
1 'polypeptide(L)'
;MSSDTPTSTSRALARRLLVLTPEDGSGSVEQAVTNVTERLRLALTKFAGADSFASLLRRSVMLASAEVPALRAVKLGANGRLTGLDDAITDAAGADAAALAISTNLLELLNTFIGTPLTIKLIHTAWPDITFDTHQAGTEDEA
;
A
#
# COMPACT_ATOMS: atom_id res chain seq x y z
N MET A 1 -7.45 -2.04 -27.76
CA MET A 1 -6.24 -2.11 -26.90
C MET A 1 -6.69 -1.88 -25.47
N SER A 2 -7.21 -2.94 -24.83
CA SER A 2 -7.73 -2.89 -23.46
C SER A 2 -6.56 -2.80 -22.49
N SER A 3 -6.42 -1.63 -21.88
CA SER A 3 -5.49 -1.41 -20.77
C SER A 3 -6.31 -1.36 -19.49
N ASP A 4 -7.00 -2.45 -19.15
CA ASP A 4 -7.50 -2.63 -17.78
C ASP A 4 -6.28 -2.91 -16.89
N THR A 5 -5.57 -1.82 -16.59
CA THR A 5 -4.26 -1.83 -15.94
C THR A 5 -4.39 -2.30 -14.50
N PRO A 6 -3.57 -3.26 -14.04
CA PRO A 6 -3.50 -3.71 -12.63
C PRO A 6 -3.26 -2.57 -11.61
N THR A 7 -2.79 -1.43 -12.10
CA THR A 7 -2.60 -0.18 -11.37
C THR A 7 -3.89 0.50 -10.92
N SER A 8 -5.01 0.33 -11.63
CA SER A 8 -6.31 0.87 -11.21
C SER A 8 -6.86 0.10 -10.00
N THR A 9 -6.81 -1.24 -10.06
CA THR A 9 -7.28 -2.12 -8.98
C THR A 9 -6.42 -1.99 -7.73
N SER A 10 -5.09 -1.96 -7.86
CA SER A 10 -4.18 -1.82 -6.71
C SER A 10 -4.34 -0.46 -6.02
N ARG A 11 -4.63 0.61 -6.80
CA ARG A 11 -4.91 1.94 -6.26
C ARG A 11 -6.26 2.04 -5.57
N ALA A 12 -7.32 1.44 -6.13
CA ALA A 12 -8.62 1.37 -5.48
C ALA A 12 -8.54 0.60 -4.15
N LEU A 13 -7.79 -0.50 -4.14
CA LEU A 13 -7.52 -1.30 -2.95
C LEU A 13 -6.73 -0.50 -1.90
N ALA A 14 -5.65 0.17 -2.30
CA ALA A 14 -4.88 1.04 -1.41
C ALA A 14 -5.75 2.13 -0.77
N ARG A 15 -6.60 2.81 -1.56
CA ARG A 15 -7.54 3.82 -1.05
C ARG A 15 -8.50 3.21 -0.02
N ARG A 16 -9.04 2.02 -0.28
CA ARG A 16 -9.93 1.33 0.66
C ARG A 16 -9.21 0.97 1.96
N LEU A 17 -7.96 0.51 1.89
CA LEU A 17 -7.15 0.20 3.09
C LEU A 17 -6.87 1.44 3.93
N LEU A 18 -6.57 2.58 3.30
CA LEU A 18 -6.34 3.85 3.99
C LEU A 18 -7.60 4.30 4.75
N VAL A 19 -8.79 4.22 4.13
CA VAL A 19 -10.07 4.58 4.78
C VAL A 19 -10.40 3.64 5.95
N LEU A 20 -10.11 2.35 5.82
CA LEU A 20 -10.46 1.34 6.83
C LEU A 20 -9.43 1.21 7.95
N THR A 21 -8.32 1.94 7.85
CA THR A 21 -7.30 1.99 8.87
C THR A 21 -7.48 3.31 9.62
N PRO A 22 -8.24 3.31 10.73
CA PRO A 22 -8.52 4.54 11.46
C PRO A 22 -7.20 5.18 11.90
N GLU A 23 -7.14 6.50 11.78
CA GLU A 23 -6.05 7.29 12.33
C GLU A 23 -6.18 7.35 13.84
N ASP A 24 -5.06 7.19 14.54
CA ASP A 24 -4.96 7.21 16.00
C ASP A 24 -5.13 8.64 16.58
N GLY A 25 -5.73 9.55 15.80
CA GLY A 25 -6.07 10.91 16.18
C GLY A 25 -5.04 11.99 15.85
N SER A 26 -3.93 11.68 15.17
CA SER A 26 -2.89 12.69 14.89
C SER A 26 -2.99 13.37 13.51
N GLY A 27 -3.76 12.85 12.56
CA GLY A 27 -3.87 13.44 11.21
C GLY A 27 -2.56 13.48 10.42
N SER A 28 -1.54 12.70 10.82
CA SER A 28 -0.21 12.71 10.20
C SER A 28 -0.11 11.69 9.07
N VAL A 29 0.54 12.11 7.98
CA VAL A 29 0.84 11.26 6.82
C VAL A 29 1.65 10.04 7.24
N GLU A 30 2.64 10.28 8.10
CA GLU A 30 3.51 9.23 8.61
C GLU A 30 2.70 8.18 9.35
N GLN A 31 1.66 8.57 10.11
CA GLN A 31 0.77 7.63 10.80
C GLN A 31 -0.13 6.85 9.85
N ALA A 32 -0.78 7.50 8.89
CA ALA A 32 -1.63 6.80 7.92
C ALA A 32 -0.83 5.73 7.13
N VAL A 33 0.35 6.10 6.64
CA VAL A 33 1.25 5.19 5.92
C VAL A 33 1.79 4.11 6.85
N THR A 34 2.20 4.49 8.05
CA THR A 34 2.62 3.54 9.08
C THR A 34 1.54 2.50 9.32
N ASN A 35 0.29 2.89 9.56
CA ASN A 35 -0.72 1.96 10.03
C ASN A 35 -1.02 0.89 8.96
N VAL A 36 -1.06 1.28 7.68
CA VAL A 36 -1.19 0.33 6.57
C VAL A 36 0.06 -0.54 6.43
N THR A 37 1.24 0.07 6.43
CA THR A 37 2.51 -0.66 6.23
C THR A 37 2.85 -1.58 7.39
N GLU A 38 2.51 -1.24 8.63
CA GLU A 38 2.72 -2.06 9.85
C GLU A 38 1.82 -3.29 9.87
N ARG A 39 0.53 -3.13 9.53
CA ARG A 39 -0.38 -4.29 9.42
C ARG A 39 0.10 -5.26 8.34
N LEU A 40 0.52 -4.75 7.19
CA LEU A 40 1.17 -5.55 6.15
C LEU A 40 2.50 -6.15 6.61
N ARG A 41 3.31 -5.41 7.38
CA ARG A 41 4.58 -5.89 7.94
C ARG A 41 4.37 -7.11 8.80
N LEU A 42 3.37 -7.11 9.67
CA LEU A 42 3.07 -8.25 10.54
C LEU A 42 2.70 -9.50 9.72
N ALA A 43 1.90 -9.35 8.67
CA ALA A 43 1.54 -10.45 7.78
C ALA A 43 2.73 -10.92 6.93
N LEU A 44 3.48 -10.00 6.32
CA LEU A 44 4.61 -10.30 5.44
C LEU A 44 5.82 -10.84 6.21
N THR A 45 6.06 -10.38 7.43
CA THR A 45 7.16 -10.89 8.26
C THR A 45 6.94 -12.35 8.61
N LYS A 46 5.68 -12.75 8.88
CA LYS A 46 5.33 -14.16 9.09
C LYS A 46 5.49 -15.01 7.83
N PHE A 47 5.29 -14.41 6.65
CA PHE A 47 5.34 -15.10 5.37
C PHE A 47 6.77 -15.22 4.80
N ALA A 48 7.57 -14.16 4.85
CA ALA A 48 8.85 -14.03 4.15
C ALA A 48 9.97 -13.36 4.98
N GLY A 49 9.73 -13.05 6.25
CA GLY A 49 10.72 -12.40 7.13
C GLY A 49 10.76 -10.87 7.01
N ALA A 50 11.43 -10.23 7.99
CA ALA A 50 11.45 -8.77 8.14
C ALA A 50 12.28 -8.07 7.05
N ASP A 51 13.38 -8.67 6.60
CA ASP A 51 14.27 -8.09 5.58
C ASP A 51 13.58 -7.99 4.21
N SER A 52 12.73 -8.96 3.89
CA SER A 52 11.90 -8.99 2.69
C SER A 52 10.93 -7.80 2.69
N PHE A 53 10.25 -7.56 3.82
CA PHE A 53 9.36 -6.41 3.96
C PHE A 53 10.09 -5.08 3.78
N ALA A 54 11.24 -4.90 4.46
CA ALA A 54 12.01 -3.67 4.37
C ALA A 54 12.49 -3.39 2.94
N SER A 55 12.87 -4.43 2.19
CA SER A 55 13.27 -4.31 0.79
C SER A 55 12.10 -3.91 -0.11
N LEU A 56 10.93 -4.51 0.08
CA LEU A 56 9.71 -4.16 -0.66
C LEU A 56 9.25 -2.72 -0.38
N LEU A 57 9.27 -2.31 0.89
CA LEU A 57 8.86 -0.96 1.28
C LEU A 57 9.83 0.12 0.75
N ARG A 58 11.15 -0.14 0.74
CA ARG A 58 12.10 0.77 0.08
C ARG A 58 11.81 0.90 -1.41
N ARG A 59 11.51 -0.22 -2.07
CA ARG A 59 11.21 -0.22 -3.51
C ARG A 59 9.89 0.48 -3.82
N SER A 60 8.86 0.30 -3.01
CA SER A 60 7.58 0.99 -3.19
C SER A 60 7.71 2.50 -3.03
N VAL A 61 8.48 2.97 -2.04
CA VAL A 61 8.77 4.40 -1.86
C VAL A 61 9.56 4.97 -3.04
N MET A 62 10.56 4.22 -3.53
CA MET A 62 11.31 4.62 -4.74
C MET A 62 10.38 4.78 -5.94
N LEU A 63 9.44 3.85 -6.18
CA LEU A 63 8.46 3.97 -7.26
C LEU A 63 7.50 5.14 -7.04
N ALA A 64 6.95 5.26 -5.83
CA ALA A 64 6.04 6.33 -5.46
C ALA A 64 6.69 7.72 -5.60
N SER A 65 8.01 7.82 -5.48
CA SER A 65 8.74 9.08 -5.70
C SER A 65 8.71 9.60 -7.14
N ALA A 66 8.29 8.78 -8.10
CA ALA A 66 7.98 9.22 -9.46
C ALA A 66 6.66 9.99 -9.53
N GLU A 67 5.69 9.63 -8.68
CA GLU A 67 4.38 10.29 -8.58
C GLU A 67 4.40 11.48 -7.62
N VAL A 68 5.10 11.33 -6.49
CA VAL A 68 5.21 12.33 -5.42
C VAL A 68 6.69 12.63 -5.16
N PRO A 69 7.29 13.65 -5.80
CA PRO A 69 8.73 13.93 -5.70
C PRO A 69 9.25 14.18 -4.28
N ALA A 70 8.40 14.65 -3.36
CA ALA A 70 8.72 14.85 -1.95
C ALA A 70 9.18 13.56 -1.26
N LEU A 71 8.73 12.38 -1.73
CA LEU A 71 9.11 11.08 -1.19
C LEU A 71 10.59 10.73 -1.37
N ARG A 72 11.34 11.48 -2.19
CA ARG A 72 12.81 11.28 -2.33
C ARG A 72 13.57 11.59 -1.05
N ALA A 73 13.01 12.42 -0.17
CA ALA A 73 13.61 12.73 1.13
C ALA A 73 13.27 11.69 2.21
N VAL A 74 12.25 10.85 1.97
CA VAL A 74 11.76 9.87 2.94
C VAL A 74 12.71 8.68 3.04
N LYS A 75 12.99 8.25 4.27
CA LYS A 75 13.89 7.12 4.54
C LYS A 75 13.21 6.05 5.36
N LEU A 76 13.61 4.80 5.14
CA LEU A 76 13.23 3.68 6.01
C LEU A 76 14.21 3.63 7.20
N GLY A 77 13.68 3.83 8.40
CA GLY A 77 14.41 3.68 9.67
C GLY A 77 14.78 2.23 9.98
N ALA A 78 15.67 2.04 10.95
CA ALA A 78 16.14 0.72 11.39
C ALA A 78 15.03 -0.16 11.99
N ASN A 79 13.93 0.46 12.44
CA ASN A 79 12.72 -0.19 12.92
C ASN A 79 11.78 -0.65 11.79
N GLY A 80 12.13 -0.43 10.51
CA GLY A 80 11.28 -0.77 9.38
C GLY A 80 10.12 0.21 9.16
N ARG A 81 10.19 1.41 9.74
CA ARG A 81 9.19 2.47 9.60
C ARG A 81 9.72 3.58 8.71
N LEU A 82 8.83 4.24 7.99
CA LEU A 82 9.21 5.42 7.21
C LEU A 82 9.38 6.61 8.15
N THR A 83 10.35 7.46 7.84
CA THR A 83 10.71 8.65 8.60
C THR A 83 10.88 9.82 7.64
N GLY A 84 10.48 11.01 8.08
CA GLY A 84 10.58 12.25 7.31
C GLY A 84 9.44 12.45 6.32
N LEU A 85 8.30 11.76 6.50
CA LEU A 85 7.09 12.08 5.72
C LEU A 85 6.52 13.43 6.13
N ASP A 86 6.39 13.67 7.44
CA ASP A 86 5.77 14.89 7.97
C ASP A 86 6.60 16.14 7.67
N ASP A 87 7.94 16.00 7.58
CA ASP A 87 8.84 17.10 7.19
C ASP A 87 8.78 17.38 5.69
N ALA A 88 8.63 16.33 4.87
CA ALA A 88 8.63 16.45 3.41
C ALA A 88 7.26 16.88 2.85
N ILE A 89 6.20 16.62 3.60
CA ILE A 89 4.81 16.78 3.17
C ILE A 89 4.03 17.48 4.29
N THR A 90 3.81 18.77 4.09
CA THR A 90 3.20 19.64 5.09
C THR A 90 1.70 19.87 4.88
N ASP A 91 1.16 19.45 3.73
CA ASP A 91 -0.23 19.63 3.36
C ASP A 91 -0.98 18.29 3.24
N ALA A 92 -2.28 18.30 3.56
CA ALA A 92 -3.11 17.10 3.58
C ALA A 92 -3.32 16.46 2.19
N ALA A 93 -3.28 17.25 1.11
CA ALA A 93 -3.44 16.69 -0.23
C ALA A 93 -2.19 15.90 -0.67
N GLY A 94 -1.01 16.45 -0.38
CA GLY A 94 0.26 15.75 -0.54
C GLY A 94 0.35 14.51 0.35
N ALA A 95 -0.23 14.58 1.55
CA ALA A 95 -0.30 13.47 2.48
C ALA A 95 -1.06 12.27 1.90
N ASP A 96 -2.30 12.53 1.47
CA ASP A 96 -3.16 11.52 0.85
C ASP A 96 -2.52 10.94 -0.42
N ALA A 97 -1.92 11.80 -1.25
CA ALA A 97 -1.24 11.37 -2.46
C ALA A 97 -0.04 10.46 -2.15
N ALA A 98 0.80 10.82 -1.18
CA ALA A 98 1.93 10.01 -0.76
C ALA A 98 1.50 8.67 -0.17
N ALA A 99 0.50 8.68 0.71
CA ALA A 99 0.01 7.48 1.33
C ALA A 99 -0.61 6.51 0.32
N LEU A 100 -1.38 7.05 -0.62
CA LEU A 100 -1.95 6.29 -1.73
C LEU A 100 -0.86 5.74 -2.66
N ALA A 101 0.12 6.55 -3.05
CA ALA A 101 1.19 6.14 -3.96
C ALA A 101 2.07 5.03 -3.36
N ILE A 102 2.51 5.18 -2.10
CA ILE A 102 3.32 4.17 -1.41
C ILE A 102 2.54 2.86 -1.27
N SER A 103 1.28 2.94 -0.81
CA SER A 103 0.42 1.76 -0.61
C SER A 103 0.12 1.06 -1.93
N THR A 104 -0.18 1.80 -2.99
CA THR A 104 -0.43 1.26 -4.33
C THR A 104 0.79 0.50 -4.84
N ASN A 105 1.96 1.14 -4.84
CA ASN A 105 3.19 0.52 -5.33
C ASN A 105 3.60 -0.69 -4.49
N LEU A 106 3.35 -0.68 -3.18
CA LEU A 106 3.60 -1.85 -2.33
C LEU A 106 2.71 -3.03 -2.73
N LEU A 107 1.41 -2.80 -2.95
CA LEU A 107 0.46 -3.83 -3.38
C LEU A 107 0.80 -4.37 -4.78
N GLU A 108 1.21 -3.51 -5.71
CA GLU A 108 1.65 -3.92 -7.03
C GLU A 108 2.89 -4.82 -6.97
N LEU A 109 3.86 -4.49 -6.12
CA LEU A 109 5.02 -5.35 -5.90
C LEU A 109 4.61 -6.71 -5.34
N LEU A 110 3.68 -6.76 -4.39
CA LEU A 110 3.15 -8.02 -3.88
C LEU A 110 2.47 -8.83 -4.98
N ASN A 111 1.58 -8.21 -5.76
CA ASN A 111 0.95 -8.86 -6.90
C ASN A 111 1.98 -9.39 -7.92
N THR A 112 3.07 -8.67 -8.12
CA THR A 112 4.14 -9.08 -9.05
C THR A 112 4.97 -10.25 -8.53
N PHE A 113 5.30 -10.28 -7.24
CA PHE A 113 6.20 -11.29 -6.67
C PHE A 113 5.50 -12.58 -6.24
N ILE A 114 4.29 -12.47 -5.68
CA ILE A 114 3.55 -13.61 -5.10
C ILE A 114 2.20 -13.84 -5.77
N GLY A 115 1.79 -12.97 -6.69
CA GLY A 115 0.50 -13.08 -7.37
C GLY A 115 -0.66 -12.54 -6.55
N THR A 116 -1.69 -12.06 -7.26
CA THR A 116 -2.92 -11.49 -6.68
C THR A 116 -3.59 -12.39 -5.62
N PRO A 117 -3.72 -13.72 -5.81
CA PRO A 117 -4.40 -14.56 -4.83
C PRO A 117 -3.71 -14.58 -3.46
N LEU A 118 -2.37 -14.57 -3.43
CA LEU A 118 -1.63 -14.54 -2.17
C LEU A 118 -1.61 -13.14 -1.55
N THR A 119 -1.55 -12.08 -2.36
CA THR A 119 -1.70 -10.71 -1.88
C THR A 119 -3.05 -10.53 -1.16
N ILE A 120 -4.16 -10.99 -1.75
CA ILE A 120 -5.48 -10.90 -1.11
C ILE A 120 -5.54 -11.68 0.20
N LYS A 121 -4.95 -12.88 0.27
CA LYS A 121 -4.87 -13.65 1.52
C LYS A 121 -4.07 -12.93 2.61
N LEU A 122 -2.96 -12.28 2.25
CA LEU A 122 -2.17 -11.49 3.19
C LEU A 122 -2.96 -10.28 3.71
N ILE A 123 -3.68 -9.60 2.83
CA ILE A 123 -4.51 -8.46 3.24
C ILE A 123 -5.65 -8.92 4.14
N HIS A 124 -6.34 -10.02 3.82
CA HIS A 124 -7.35 -10.60 4.72
C HIS A 124 -6.78 -10.98 6.08
N THR A 125 -5.53 -11.45 6.13
CA THR A 125 -4.86 -11.76 7.40
C THR A 125 -4.58 -10.50 8.21
N ALA A 126 -4.27 -9.39 7.55
CA ALA A 126 -3.98 -8.10 8.18
C ALA A 126 -5.23 -7.26 8.50
N TRP A 127 -6.32 -7.47 7.76
CA TRP A 127 -7.63 -6.86 7.95
C TRP A 127 -8.73 -7.93 7.77
N PRO A 128 -9.07 -8.68 8.83
CA PRO A 128 -10.07 -9.74 8.76
C PRO A 128 -11.48 -9.21 8.42
N ASP A 129 -11.75 -7.94 8.75
CA ASP A 129 -13.07 -7.31 8.56
C ASP A 129 -13.31 -6.80 7.12
N ILE A 130 -12.32 -6.91 6.23
CA ILE A 130 -12.48 -6.45 4.84
C ILE A 130 -13.09 -7.57 4.00
N THR A 131 -14.30 -7.34 3.50
CA THR A 131 -14.87 -8.12 2.41
C THR A 131 -14.32 -7.61 1.07
N PHE A 132 -13.45 -8.39 0.43
CA PHE A 132 -13.13 -8.20 -0.97
C PHE A 132 -14.26 -8.81 -1.79
N ASP A 133 -15.12 -7.99 -2.37
CA ASP A 133 -16.05 -8.46 -3.40
C ASP A 133 -15.21 -8.89 -4.60
N THR A 134 -14.86 -10.17 -4.66
CA THR A 134 -14.10 -10.76 -5.78
C THR A 134 -14.94 -10.92 -7.05
N HIS A 135 -16.02 -10.14 -7.22
CA HIS A 135 -16.90 -10.21 -8.38
C HIS A 135 -16.50 -9.17 -9.43
N GLN A 136 -15.34 -9.38 -10.06
CA GLN A 136 -15.11 -8.85 -11.40
C GLN A 136 -14.25 -9.81 -12.21
N ALA A 137 -14.83 -10.97 -12.55
CA ALA A 137 -14.44 -11.79 -13.69
C ALA A 137 -15.58 -12.78 -13.98
N GLY A 138 -16.44 -12.44 -14.94
CA GLY A 138 -17.43 -13.38 -15.47
C GLY A 138 -18.83 -12.82 -15.61
N THR A 139 -19.00 -11.80 -16.45
CA THR A 139 -20.27 -11.61 -17.17
C THR A 139 -19.94 -11.14 -18.58
N GLU A 140 -19.46 -12.08 -19.38
CA GLU A 140 -19.74 -12.07 -20.83
C GLU A 140 -20.80 -13.14 -21.05
N ASP A 141 -22.04 -12.71 -20.85
CA ASP A 141 -23.29 -13.19 -21.45
C ASP A 141 -23.93 -11.86 -21.87
N GLU A 142 -24.35 -11.57 -23.10
CA GLU A 142 -24.94 -12.38 -24.15
C GLU A 142 -25.04 -11.47 -25.42
N ALA A 143 -24.86 -12.03 -26.62
CA ALA A 143 -25.61 -11.76 -27.87
C ALA A 143 -24.87 -12.32 -29.11
#